data_AF-X1E168-F1
#
_entry.id   AF-X1E168-F1
#
_cell.length_a   1.000
_cell.length_b   1.000
_cell.length_c   1.000
_cell.angle_alpha   90.00
_cell.angle_beta   90.00
_cell.angle_gamma   90.00
#
_symmetry.space_group_name_H-M   'P 1'
#
loop_
_entity.id
_entity.type
_entity.pdbx_description
1 polymer ?
#
loop_
_entity_poly.entity_id
_entity_poly.type
_entity_poly.pdbx_seq_one_letter_code
_entity_poly.pdbx_strand_id
1 'polypeptide(L)'
;NIFIIDELERLGVKVELASMREWFMYTNQMHKELTWKEKDLLKLTTNRIRNLFQEIIEKRLEKPFKDIIKGFEEPHIEEVLQLGEKYLDRSLRGEAILTVGKTLHSIERGRDGVVNIMPFTCMPGNIAWALSTQIEKEYANFPILNLSYDGSHQANYLNKIRTFVFQVETHHKRKAAENRR
;
A
#
# COMPACT_ATOMS: atom_id res chain seq x y z
N ASN A 1 -13.10 9.14 3.44
CA ASN A 1 -12.53 7.76 3.53
C ASN A 1 -13.13 6.95 4.67
N ILE A 2 -13.51 7.57 5.79
CA ILE A 2 -14.13 6.91 6.97
C ILE A 2 -15.29 5.96 6.57
N PHE A 3 -16.18 6.40 5.67
CA PHE A 3 -17.30 5.60 5.19
C PHE A 3 -16.93 4.21 4.61
N ILE A 4 -15.85 4.10 3.84
CA ILE A 4 -15.49 2.82 3.19
C ILE A 4 -14.94 1.83 4.21
N ILE A 5 -14.16 2.34 5.18
CA ILE A 5 -13.59 1.55 6.26
C ILE A 5 -14.72 1.00 7.12
N ASP A 6 -15.63 1.87 7.57
CA ASP A 6 -16.77 1.48 8.39
C ASP A 6 -17.65 0.43 7.69
N GLU A 7 -17.87 0.58 6.39
CA GLU A 7 -18.67 -0.38 5.62
C GLU A 7 -17.97 -1.74 5.49
N LEU A 8 -16.66 -1.77 5.25
CA LEU A 8 -15.86 -2.99 5.23
C LEU A 8 -15.88 -3.68 6.61
N GLU A 9 -15.61 -2.93 7.68
CA GLU A 9 -15.63 -3.47 9.04
C GLU A 9 -17.01 -3.98 9.46
N ARG A 10 -18.09 -3.31 9.04
CA ARG A 10 -19.48 -3.78 9.28
C ARG A 10 -19.76 -5.11 8.58
N LEU A 11 -19.11 -5.39 7.45
CA LEU A 11 -19.19 -6.67 6.75
C LEU A 11 -18.28 -7.75 7.34
N GLY A 12 -17.58 -7.45 8.44
CA GLY A 12 -16.81 -8.43 9.22
C GLY A 12 -15.35 -8.59 8.75
N VAL A 13 -14.86 -7.74 7.85
CA VAL A 13 -13.45 -7.76 7.45
C VAL A 13 -12.62 -6.82 8.33
N LYS A 14 -11.38 -7.23 8.65
CA LYS A 14 -10.42 -6.36 9.32
C LYS A 14 -9.67 -5.54 8.28
N VAL A 15 -9.63 -4.22 8.46
CA VAL A 15 -9.01 -3.29 7.50
C VAL A 15 -7.65 -2.82 8.03
N GLU A 16 -6.65 -2.82 7.14
CA GLU A 16 -5.34 -2.19 7.36
C GLU A 16 -5.23 -1.01 6.40
N LEU A 17 -4.89 0.17 6.93
CA LEU A 17 -4.73 1.38 6.12
C LEU A 17 -3.27 1.56 5.72
N ALA A 18 -3.04 2.04 4.51
CA ALA A 18 -1.74 2.60 4.13
C ALA A 18 -1.47 3.84 4.99
N SER A 19 -0.43 3.79 5.83
CA SER A 19 -0.12 4.89 6.73
C SER A 19 0.55 6.06 6.00
N MET A 20 0.35 7.27 6.54
CA MET A 20 1.08 8.46 6.08
C MET A 20 2.61 8.31 6.18
N ARG A 21 3.09 7.38 7.00
CA ARG A 21 4.52 7.07 7.15
C ARG A 21 5.15 6.65 5.82
N GLU A 22 4.41 5.89 4.99
CA GLU A 22 4.88 5.44 3.68
C GLU A 22 5.29 6.63 2.80
N TRP A 23 4.46 7.67 2.75
CA TRP A 23 4.75 8.88 1.98
C TRP A 23 5.97 9.66 2.52
N PHE A 24 6.10 9.80 3.83
CA PHE A 24 7.27 10.43 4.42
C PHE A 24 8.56 9.68 4.09
N MET A 25 8.55 8.35 4.20
CA MET A 25 9.72 7.53 3.89
C MET A 25 10.04 7.53 2.39
N TYR A 26 9.01 7.54 1.54
CA TYR A 26 9.15 7.67 0.09
C TYR A 26 9.85 8.97 -0.29
N THR A 27 9.36 10.09 0.21
CA THR A 27 9.94 11.41 -0.10
C THR A 27 11.38 11.53 0.39
N ASN A 28 11.70 10.99 1.57
CA ASN A 28 13.06 10.90 2.07
C ASN A 28 13.97 10.08 1.13
N GLN A 29 13.49 8.93 0.64
CA GLN A 29 14.25 8.08 -0.26
C GLN A 29 14.47 8.74 -1.64
N MET A 30 13.42 9.36 -2.20
CA MET A 30 13.52 10.11 -3.45
C MET A 30 14.47 11.30 -3.35
N HIS A 31 14.46 11.99 -2.21
CA HIS A 31 15.37 13.10 -1.96
C HIS A 31 16.82 12.61 -1.87
N LYS A 32 17.07 11.50 -1.17
CA LYS A 32 18.38 10.86 -1.11
C LYS A 32 18.90 10.48 -2.51
N GLU A 33 18.07 9.86 -3.34
CA GLU A 33 18.43 9.49 -4.72
C GLU A 33 18.76 10.71 -5.59
N LEU A 34 17.98 11.79 -5.47
CA LEU A 34 18.26 13.05 -6.16
C LEU A 34 19.60 13.65 -5.73
N THR A 35 19.81 13.83 -4.43
CA THR A 35 21.04 14.44 -3.92
C THR A 35 22.27 13.59 -4.26
N TRP A 36 22.12 12.27 -4.32
CA TRP A 36 23.19 11.37 -4.72
C TRP A 36 23.56 11.55 -6.20
N LYS A 37 22.56 11.69 -7.09
CA LYS A 37 22.78 12.01 -8.52
C LYS A 37 23.43 13.39 -8.70
N GLU A 38 23.05 14.37 -7.88
CA GLU A 38 23.60 15.73 -7.91
C GLU A 38 25.01 15.87 -7.31
N LYS A 39 25.55 14.81 -6.67
CA LYS A 39 26.88 14.77 -6.01
C LYS A 39 27.10 15.85 -4.94
N ASP A 40 26.04 16.39 -4.36
CA ASP A 40 26.12 17.39 -3.30
C ASP A 40 26.38 16.73 -1.94
N LEU A 41 27.66 16.65 -1.56
CA LEU A 41 28.12 15.98 -0.34
C LEU A 41 27.55 16.58 0.97
N LEU A 42 27.31 17.90 0.99
CA LEU A 42 26.82 18.60 2.18
C LEU A 42 25.33 18.31 2.40
N LYS A 43 24.54 18.28 1.33
CA LYS A 43 23.14 17.85 1.41
C LYS A 43 23.01 16.36 1.70
N LEU A 44 23.89 15.51 1.16
CA LEU A 44 23.87 14.07 1.44
C LEU A 44 24.08 13.76 2.92
N THR A 45 25.05 14.41 3.55
CA THR A 45 25.33 14.22 4.99
C THR A 45 24.18 14.75 5.85
N THR A 46 23.66 15.94 5.55
CA THR A 46 22.50 16.53 6.26
C THR A 46 21.26 15.64 6.16
N ASN A 47 20.94 15.14 4.96
CA ASN A 47 19.82 14.23 4.74
C ASN A 47 20.01 12.90 5.48
N ARG A 48 21.24 12.38 5.52
CA ARG A 48 21.52 11.15 6.25
C ARG A 48 21.31 11.31 7.76
N ILE A 49 21.76 12.42 8.35
CA ILE A 49 21.52 12.72 9.77
C ILE A 49 20.02 12.82 10.04
N ARG A 50 19.29 13.54 9.16
CA ARG A 50 17.84 13.70 9.28
C ARG A 50 17.09 12.37 9.22
N ASN A 51 17.43 11.50 8.27
CA ASN A 51 16.81 10.17 8.12
C ASN A 51 17.12 9.28 9.33
N LEU A 52 18.37 9.27 9.81
CA LEU A 52 18.74 8.51 11.01
C LEU A 52 17.94 8.98 12.24
N PHE A 53 17.76 10.29 12.40
CA PHE A 53 16.98 10.83 13.51
C PHE A 53 15.49 10.44 13.39
N GLN A 54 14.91 10.46 12.19
CA GLN A 54 13.54 10.01 11.95
C GLN A 54 13.37 8.51 12.26
N GLU A 55 14.27 7.65 11.78
CA GLU A 55 14.22 6.20 12.06
C GLU A 55 14.37 5.89 13.56
N ILE A 56 15.21 6.65 14.28
CA ILE A 56 15.36 6.50 15.73
C ILE A 56 14.08 6.90 16.46
N ILE A 57 13.48 8.04 16.09
CA ILE A 57 12.21 8.48 16.67
C ILE A 57 11.13 7.45 16.40
N GLU A 58 11.02 6.97 15.17
CA GLU A 58 10.04 5.98 14.76
C GLU A 58 10.17 4.70 15.58
N LYS A 59 11.36 4.10 15.64
CA LYS A 59 11.59 2.89 16.46
C LYS A 59 11.29 3.12 17.94
N ARG A 60 11.55 4.31 18.45
CA ARG A 60 11.25 4.67 19.84
C ARG A 60 9.75 4.81 20.08
N LEU A 61 9.00 5.33 19.10
CA LEU A 61 7.54 5.46 19.15
C LEU A 61 6.84 4.11 18.94
N GLU A 62 7.39 3.22 18.12
CA GLU A 62 6.84 1.88 17.87
C GLU A 62 7.08 0.91 19.03
N LYS A 63 8.24 1.01 19.71
CA LYS A 63 8.65 0.05 20.76
C LYS A 63 7.60 -0.19 21.85
N PRO A 64 6.89 0.82 22.40
CA PRO A 64 5.84 0.61 23.40
C PRO A 64 4.61 -0.13 22.86
N PHE A 65 4.36 -0.08 21.55
CA PHE A 65 3.18 -0.67 20.91
C PHE A 65 3.49 -1.95 20.14
N LYS A 66 4.71 -2.48 20.26
CA LYS A 66 5.21 -3.61 19.47
C LYS A 66 4.27 -4.83 19.46
N ASP A 67 3.69 -5.15 20.61
CA ASP A 67 2.77 -6.29 20.72
C ASP A 67 1.41 -6.02 20.05
N ILE A 68 0.98 -4.75 20.01
CA ILE A 68 -0.28 -4.32 19.40
C ILE A 68 -0.15 -4.24 17.87
N ILE A 69 0.99 -3.76 17.37
CA ILE A 69 1.26 -3.62 15.94
C ILE A 69 1.77 -4.91 15.29
N LYS A 70 1.95 -5.99 16.05
CA LYS A 70 2.51 -7.24 15.54
C LYS A 70 1.71 -7.72 14.33
N GLY A 71 2.39 -7.85 13.19
CA GLY A 71 1.76 -8.24 11.94
C GLY A 71 0.94 -7.14 11.26
N PHE A 72 1.10 -5.87 11.66
CA PHE A 72 0.69 -4.62 10.98
C PHE A 72 1.89 -3.66 10.87
N GLU A 73 3.11 -4.19 11.04
CA GLU A 73 4.35 -3.43 10.92
C GLU A 73 4.48 -2.90 9.50
N GLU A 74 4.91 -1.66 9.38
CA GLU A 74 5.09 -1.03 8.07
C GLU A 74 6.44 -1.44 7.47
N PRO A 75 6.49 -1.88 6.20
CA PRO A 75 7.73 -2.34 5.58
C PRO A 75 8.74 -1.22 5.40
N HIS A 76 9.99 -1.60 5.18
CA HIS A 76 10.98 -0.61 4.75
C HIS A 76 10.63 -0.08 3.36
N ILE A 77 10.75 1.23 3.15
CA ILE A 77 10.29 1.85 1.89
C ILE A 77 10.97 1.28 0.66
N GLU A 78 12.25 0.91 0.77
CA GLU A 78 13.01 0.31 -0.32
C GLU A 78 12.43 -1.05 -0.76
N GLU A 79 11.87 -1.83 0.17
CA GLU A 79 11.22 -3.10 -0.15
C GLU A 79 9.95 -2.87 -0.98
N VAL A 80 9.14 -1.88 -0.58
CA VAL A 80 7.94 -1.47 -1.32
C VAL A 80 8.32 -1.00 -2.73
N LEU A 81 9.36 -0.19 -2.86
CA LEU A 81 9.83 0.30 -4.15
C LEU A 81 10.35 -0.83 -5.05
N GLN A 82 11.13 -1.76 -4.50
CA GLN A 82 11.63 -2.93 -5.25
C GLN A 82 10.50 -3.83 -5.76
N LEU A 83 9.45 -4.02 -4.96
CA LEU A 83 8.26 -4.73 -5.41
C LEU A 83 7.52 -3.97 -6.51
N GLY A 84 7.37 -2.64 -6.36
CA GLY A 84 6.77 -1.77 -7.37
C GLY A 84 7.52 -1.79 -8.71
N GLU A 85 8.86 -1.88 -8.68
CA GLU A 85 9.74 -1.94 -9.85
C GLU A 85 9.48 -3.14 -10.77
N LYS A 86 8.76 -4.18 -10.31
CA LYS A 86 8.31 -5.30 -11.16
C LYS A 86 7.36 -4.85 -12.27
N TYR A 87 6.58 -3.80 -12.05
CA TYR A 87 5.57 -3.31 -13.00
C TYR A 87 5.77 -1.85 -13.41
N LEU A 88 6.49 -1.06 -12.62
CA LEU A 88 6.63 0.37 -12.83
C LEU A 88 8.04 0.83 -12.49
N ASP A 89 8.74 1.39 -13.47
CA ASP A 89 10.09 1.92 -13.27
C ASP A 89 10.07 3.05 -12.21
N ARG A 90 11.03 3.01 -11.27
CA ARG A 90 11.15 3.98 -10.17
C ARG A 90 11.35 5.43 -10.64
N SER A 91 11.79 5.65 -11.87
CA SER A 91 11.82 7.00 -12.46
C SER A 91 10.42 7.61 -12.62
N LEU A 92 9.37 6.78 -12.74
CA LEU A 92 7.98 7.21 -12.68
C LEU A 92 7.57 7.46 -11.23
N ARG A 93 8.03 8.60 -10.72
CA ARG A 93 7.80 9.07 -9.36
C ARG A 93 6.31 9.26 -9.05
N GLY A 94 6.00 9.35 -7.76
CA GLY A 94 4.67 9.59 -7.23
C GLY A 94 4.11 8.35 -6.52
N GLU A 95 2.81 8.37 -6.30
CA GLU A 95 2.11 7.37 -5.48
C GLU A 95 1.88 6.05 -6.21
N ALA A 96 1.97 6.02 -7.55
CA ALA A 96 1.66 4.83 -8.34
C ALA A 96 2.57 3.64 -7.98
N ILE A 97 3.88 3.87 -7.85
CA ILE A 97 4.84 2.83 -7.47
C ILE A 97 4.62 2.35 -6.03
N LEU A 98 4.18 3.25 -5.14
CA LEU A 98 3.83 2.91 -3.76
C LEU A 98 2.60 2.02 -3.72
N THR A 99 1.52 2.40 -4.40
CA THR A 99 0.28 1.61 -4.46
C THR A 99 0.53 0.20 -5.02
N VAL A 100 1.30 0.10 -6.11
CA VAL A 100 1.65 -1.20 -6.71
C VAL A 100 2.53 -2.02 -5.77
N GLY A 101 3.61 -1.43 -5.25
CA GLY A 101 4.53 -2.10 -4.34
C GLY A 101 3.84 -2.58 -3.06
N LYS A 102 2.98 -1.76 -2.47
CA LYS A 102 2.23 -2.08 -1.26
C LYS A 102 1.17 -3.16 -1.51
N THR A 103 0.58 -3.18 -2.70
CA THR A 103 -0.31 -4.28 -3.12
C THR A 103 0.43 -5.61 -3.14
N LEU A 104 1.61 -5.65 -3.78
CA LEU A 104 2.44 -6.85 -3.84
C LEU A 104 2.95 -7.27 -2.46
N HIS A 105 3.37 -6.31 -1.63
CA HIS A 105 3.76 -6.58 -0.26
C HIS A 105 2.61 -7.17 0.57
N SER A 106 1.37 -6.70 0.34
CA SER A 106 0.18 -7.25 0.99
C SER A 106 -0.08 -8.70 0.57
N ILE A 107 0.15 -9.02 -0.70
CA ILE A 107 0.08 -10.40 -1.22
C ILE A 107 1.15 -11.27 -0.54
N GLU A 108 2.40 -10.81 -0.48
CA GLU A 108 3.51 -11.55 0.14
C GLU A 108 3.29 -11.79 1.64
N ARG A 109 2.61 -10.87 2.33
CA ARG A 109 2.20 -11.04 3.74
C ARG A 109 0.97 -11.91 3.95
N GLY A 110 0.42 -12.48 2.88
CA GLY A 110 -0.75 -13.35 2.94
C GLY A 110 -2.01 -12.60 3.38
N ARG A 111 -2.16 -11.33 3.01
CA ARG A 111 -3.46 -10.64 3.12
C ARG A 111 -4.47 -11.28 2.16
N ASP A 112 -5.75 -10.95 2.36
CA ASP A 112 -6.85 -11.59 1.61
C ASP A 112 -7.45 -10.69 0.53
N GLY A 113 -6.97 -9.45 0.39
CA GLY A 113 -7.36 -8.52 -0.67
C GLY A 113 -6.85 -7.10 -0.42
N VAL A 114 -6.94 -6.25 -1.44
CA VAL A 114 -6.56 -4.83 -1.38
C VAL A 114 -7.66 -3.95 -1.98
N VAL A 115 -7.91 -2.80 -1.35
CA VAL A 115 -8.79 -1.76 -1.90
C VAL A 115 -7.95 -0.53 -2.23
N ASN A 116 -7.89 -0.17 -3.50
CA ASN A 116 -7.28 1.07 -3.98
C ASN A 116 -8.36 2.15 -4.08
N ILE A 117 -8.23 3.20 -3.26
CA ILE A 117 -9.16 4.33 -3.23
C ILE A 117 -8.42 5.56 -3.73
N MET A 118 -8.94 6.17 -4.79
CA MET A 118 -8.30 7.31 -5.43
C MET A 118 -9.32 8.40 -5.78
N PRO A 119 -8.92 9.68 -5.80
CA PRO A 119 -9.76 10.73 -6.36
C PRO A 119 -10.10 10.46 -7.82
N PHE A 120 -11.26 10.93 -8.27
CA PHE A 120 -11.57 10.94 -9.70
C PHE A 120 -10.45 11.67 -10.46
N THR A 121 -10.12 11.14 -11.64
CA THR A 121 -9.03 11.62 -12.53
C THR A 121 -7.62 11.69 -11.92
N CYS A 122 -7.37 11.06 -10.77
CA CYS A 122 -6.01 10.95 -10.23
C CYS A 122 -5.10 10.15 -11.16
N MET A 123 -4.10 10.79 -11.78
CA MET A 123 -3.17 10.15 -12.72
C MET A 123 -2.41 8.97 -12.08
N PRO A 124 -1.74 9.11 -10.92
CA PRO A 124 -1.09 7.97 -10.25
C PRO A 124 -2.05 6.83 -9.93
N GLY A 125 -3.27 7.15 -9.48
CA GLY A 125 -4.30 6.16 -9.19
C GLY A 125 -4.75 5.38 -10.42
N ASN A 126 -4.96 6.07 -11.56
CA ASN A 126 -5.32 5.43 -12.82
C ASN A 126 -4.20 4.52 -13.35
N ILE A 127 -2.93 4.90 -13.15
CA ILE A 127 -1.77 4.06 -13.50
C ILE A 127 -1.78 2.79 -12.64
N ALA A 128 -1.95 2.92 -11.32
CA ALA A 128 -2.04 1.77 -10.42
C ALA A 128 -3.23 0.86 -10.75
N TRP A 129 -4.39 1.43 -11.10
CA TRP A 129 -5.53 0.64 -11.58
C TRP A 129 -5.21 -0.09 -12.89
N ALA A 130 -4.64 0.59 -13.88
CA ALA A 130 -4.27 -0.08 -15.13
C ALA A 130 -3.31 -1.26 -14.88
N LEU A 131 -2.33 -1.08 -13.99
CA LEU A 131 -1.40 -2.13 -13.59
C LEU A 131 -2.05 -3.24 -12.75
N SER A 132 -3.11 -2.95 -12.00
CA SER A 132 -3.81 -3.99 -11.21
C SER A 132 -4.34 -5.11 -12.09
N THR A 133 -4.70 -4.84 -13.34
CA THR A 133 -5.11 -5.88 -14.30
C THR A 133 -3.99 -6.85 -14.67
N GLN A 134 -2.72 -6.43 -14.60
CA GLN A 134 -1.57 -7.31 -14.80
C GLN A 134 -1.29 -8.11 -13.53
N ILE A 135 -1.37 -7.46 -12.37
CA ILE A 135 -1.25 -8.12 -11.06
C ILE A 135 -2.34 -9.20 -10.92
N GLU A 136 -3.58 -8.91 -11.29
CA GLU A 136 -4.68 -9.87 -11.29
C GLU A 136 -4.42 -11.07 -12.20
N LYS A 137 -3.64 -10.94 -13.29
CA LYS A 137 -3.29 -12.11 -14.12
C LYS A 137 -2.27 -13.02 -13.45
N GLU A 138 -1.30 -12.44 -12.78
CA GLU A 138 -0.24 -13.18 -12.07
C GLU A 138 -0.76 -13.77 -10.75
N TYR A 139 -1.62 -13.03 -10.06
CA TYR A 139 -2.25 -13.38 -8.79
C TYR A 139 -3.76 -13.55 -8.97
N ALA A 140 -4.17 -14.43 -9.91
CA ALA A 140 -5.54 -14.68 -10.41
C ALA A 140 -6.68 -14.79 -9.39
N ASN A 141 -6.34 -14.97 -8.12
CA ASN A 141 -7.31 -15.21 -7.08
C ASN A 141 -7.26 -14.19 -5.96
N PHE A 142 -6.29 -13.28 -5.98
CA PHE A 142 -6.16 -12.23 -4.99
C PHE A 142 -7.12 -11.09 -5.36
N PRO A 143 -8.14 -10.79 -4.54
CA PRO A 143 -9.10 -9.74 -4.83
C PRO A 143 -8.48 -8.35 -4.76
N ILE A 144 -8.65 -7.56 -5.82
CA ILE A 144 -8.28 -6.14 -5.86
C ILE A 144 -9.52 -5.33 -6.22
N LEU A 145 -9.86 -4.34 -5.40
CA LEU A 145 -10.97 -3.42 -5.65
C LEU A 145 -10.44 -2.01 -5.91
N ASN A 146 -10.68 -1.48 -7.10
CA ASN A 146 -10.38 -0.08 -7.43
C ASN A 146 -11.65 0.77 -7.32
N LEU A 147 -11.60 1.82 -6.50
CA LEU A 147 -12.67 2.79 -6.30
C LEU A 147 -12.16 4.21 -6.60
N SER A 148 -12.76 4.86 -7.59
CA SER A 148 -12.63 6.30 -7.78
C SER A 148 -13.68 7.02 -6.94
N TYR A 149 -13.28 8.05 -6.19
CA TYR A 149 -14.17 8.88 -5.37
C TYR A 149 -14.23 10.29 -5.95
N ASP A 150 -15.44 10.75 -6.30
CA ASP A 150 -15.71 12.07 -6.88
C ASP A 150 -16.49 13.00 -5.92
N GLY A 151 -16.68 12.58 -4.67
CA GLY A 151 -17.48 13.32 -3.68
C GLY A 151 -18.99 13.02 -3.73
N SER A 152 -19.46 12.28 -4.74
CA SER A 152 -20.84 11.78 -4.80
C SER A 152 -20.96 10.43 -4.11
N HIS A 153 -22.05 10.21 -3.37
CA HIS A 153 -22.39 8.89 -2.83
C HIS A 153 -22.98 8.04 -3.96
N GLN A 154 -22.12 7.45 -4.79
CA GLN A 154 -22.59 6.56 -5.84
C GLN A 154 -23.19 5.30 -5.20
N ALA A 155 -24.47 5.03 -5.45
CA ALA A 155 -25.19 3.86 -4.95
C ALA A 155 -24.48 2.53 -5.30
N ASN A 156 -23.64 2.54 -6.34
CA ASN A 156 -22.89 1.37 -6.79
C ASN A 156 -21.70 0.99 -5.88
N TYR A 157 -21.20 1.89 -5.01
CA TYR A 157 -20.07 1.55 -4.14
C TYR A 157 -20.40 0.45 -3.14
N LEU A 158 -21.59 0.50 -2.53
CA LEU A 158 -22.01 -0.52 -1.56
C LEU A 158 -22.05 -1.91 -2.19
N ASN A 159 -22.57 -2.02 -3.41
CA ASN A 159 -22.62 -3.30 -4.13
C ASN A 159 -21.21 -3.78 -4.50
N LYS A 160 -20.32 -2.89 -4.97
CA LYS A 160 -18.91 -3.22 -5.25
C LYS A 160 -18.18 -3.72 -4.00
N ILE A 161 -18.37 -3.06 -2.86
CA ILE A 161 -17.76 -3.44 -1.58
C ILE A 161 -18.27 -4.81 -1.13
N ARG A 162 -19.59 -5.05 -1.18
CA ARG A 162 -20.18 -6.36 -0.83
C ARG A 162 -19.64 -7.49 -1.71
N THR A 163 -19.57 -7.27 -3.02
CA THR A 163 -19.00 -8.24 -3.96
C THR A 163 -17.52 -8.50 -3.67
N PHE A 164 -16.76 -7.45 -3.36
CA PHE A 164 -15.35 -7.58 -2.99
C PHE A 164 -15.18 -8.39 -1.69
N VAL A 165 -15.97 -8.12 -0.65
CA VAL A 165 -15.91 -8.90 0.61
C VAL A 165 -16.20 -10.37 0.35
N PHE A 166 -17.19 -10.69 -0.49
CA PHE A 166 -17.47 -12.07 -0.88
C PHE A 166 -16.27 -12.74 -1.59
N GLN A 167 -15.55 -12.01 -2.45
CA GLN A 167 -14.32 -12.51 -3.09
C GLN A 167 -13.20 -12.74 -2.06
N VAL A 168 -13.02 -11.81 -1.12
CA VAL A 168 -12.05 -11.91 -0.01
C VAL A 168 -12.32 -13.14 0.85
N GLU A 169 -13.57 -13.37 1.26
CA GLU A 169 -13.95 -14.55 2.02
C GLU A 169 -13.66 -15.86 1.27
N THR A 170 -13.96 -15.88 -0.02
CA THR A 170 -13.73 -17.05 -0.89
C THR A 170 -12.23 -17.33 -1.01
N HIS A 171 -11.42 -16.28 -1.25
CA HIS A 171 -9.97 -16.37 -1.28
C HIS A 171 -9.41 -16.89 0.04
N HIS A 172 -9.85 -16.33 1.17
CA HIS A 172 -9.41 -16.71 2.51
C HIS A 172 -9.68 -18.19 2.82
N LYS A 173 -10.90 -18.67 2.55
CA LYS A 173 -11.29 -20.08 2.75
C LYS A 173 -10.41 -21.03 1.95
N ARG A 174 -10.11 -20.66 0.70
CA ARG A 174 -9.27 -21.48 -0.17
C ARG A 174 -7.82 -21.52 0.30
N LYS A 175 -7.24 -20.36 0.62
CA LYS A 175 -5.90 -20.24 1.21
C LYS A 175 -5.77 -21.08 2.49
N ALA A 176 -6.79 -21.05 3.36
CA ALA A 176 -6.83 -21.86 4.57
C ALA A 176 -6.91 -23.38 4.29
N ALA A 177 -7.55 -23.80 3.19
CA ALA A 177 -7.60 -25.20 2.77
C ALA A 177 -6.27 -25.68 2.19
N GLU A 178 -5.56 -24.82 1.44
CA GLU A 178 -4.23 -25.10 0.89
C GLU A 178 -3.19 -25.25 2.00
N ASN A 179 -3.21 -24.40 3.02
CA ASN A 179 -2.29 -24.45 4.17
C ASN A 179 -2.51 -25.66 5.11
N ARG A 180 -3.62 -26.39 4.97
CA ARG A 180 -3.94 -27.59 5.76
C ARG A 180 -3.55 -28.90 5.07
N ARG A 181 -3.12 -28.82 3.80
CA ARG A 181 -2.61 -29.97 3.02
C ARG A 181 -1.09 -30.02 3.12
#